data_AF-A0A0J8G5U0-F1
#
_entry.id   AF-A0A0J8G5U0-F1
#
_cell.length_a   1.000
_cell.length_b   1.000
_cell.length_c   1.000
_cell.angle_alpha   90.00
_cell.angle_beta   90.00
_cell.angle_gamma   90.00
#
_symmetry.space_group_name_H-M   'P 1'
#
loop_
_entity.id
_entity.type
_entity.pdbx_description
1 polymer ?
#
loop_
_entity_poly.entity_id
_entity_poly.type
_entity_poly.pdbx_seq_one_letter_code
_entity_poly.pdbx_strand_id
1 'polypeptide(L)' 'MLDVTVVYPQQTIPGFWDLISGAVPKVIIDIRTRELDPALWQGDYENDPAFRQTVQNWVNQLWKEKDARIDELRAERP' A
#
# COMPACT_ATOMS: atom_id res chain seq x y z
N MET A 1 -6.74 6.54 -8.26
CA MET A 1 -6.85 5.79 -6.98
C MET A 1 -5.97 6.46 -5.94
N LEU A 2 -6.48 6.64 -4.73
CA LEU A 2 -5.67 7.14 -3.61
C LEU A 2 -5.05 5.94 -2.89
N ASP A 3 -3.72 5.89 -2.87
CA ASP A 3 -2.95 4.85 -2.22
C ASP A 3 -2.28 5.44 -0.97
N VAL A 4 -2.71 5.00 0.22
CA VAL A 4 -2.19 5.47 1.49
C VAL A 4 -1.46 4.33 2.17
N THR A 5 -0.15 4.46 2.33
CA THR A 5 0.68 3.49 3.06
C THR A 5 1.14 4.11 4.37
N VAL A 6 0.72 3.51 5.48
CA VAL A 6 1.10 3.94 6.84
C VAL A 6 2.11 2.94 7.37
N VAL A 7 3.34 3.40 7.61
CA VAL A 7 4.44 2.58 8.12
C VAL A 7 4.78 3.00 9.55
N TYR A 8 4.74 2.03 10.44
CA TYR A 8 5.29 2.13 11.80
C TYR A 8 6.70 1.52 11.78
N PRO A 9 7.77 2.31 11.82
CA PRO A 9 9.15 1.83 11.72
C PRO A 9 9.65 1.12 13.00
N GLN A 10 8.83 1.03 14.05
CA GLN A 10 9.17 0.34 15.29
C GLN A 10 9.01 -1.18 15.12
N GLN A 11 9.90 -1.95 15.76
CA GLN A 11 9.87 -3.42 15.71
C GLN A 11 8.62 -4.00 16.41
N THR A 12 8.08 -3.27 17.37
CA THR A 12 6.82 -3.60 18.07
C THR A 12 5.69 -2.77 17.50
N ILE A 13 4.58 -3.45 17.19
CA ILE A 13 3.32 -2.80 16.81
C ILE A 13 2.86 -2.01 18.06
N PRO A 14 2.72 -0.68 17.97
CA PRO A 14 2.29 0.12 19.11
C PRO A 14 0.88 -0.28 19.53
N GLY A 15 0.63 -0.34 20.84
CA GLY A 15 -0.72 -0.56 21.35
C GLY A 15 -1.62 0.62 21.00
N PHE A 16 -2.94 0.40 21.02
CA PHE A 16 -3.94 1.47 20.80
C PHE A 16 -3.70 2.69 21.71
N TRP A 17 -3.33 2.45 22.96
CA TRP A 17 -3.02 3.51 23.92
C TRP A 17 -1.70 4.25 23.61
N ASP A 18 -0.71 3.60 23.01
CA ASP A 18 0.55 4.24 22.61
C ASP A 18 0.33 5.22 21.45
N LEU A 19 -0.58 4.88 20.53
CA LEU A 19 -0.98 5.74 19.42
C LEU A 19 -1.65 7.04 19.90
N ILE A 20 -2.57 6.96 20.86
CA ILE A 20 -3.33 8.12 21.35
C ILE A 20 -2.51 8.98 22.32
N SER A 21 -1.60 8.36 23.09
CA SER A 21 -0.75 9.07 24.06
C SER A 21 0.46 9.79 23.44
N GLY A 22 0.66 9.68 22.12
CA GLY A 22 1.82 10.26 21.44
C GLY A 22 3.12 9.51 21.72
N ALA A 23 3.05 8.30 22.29
CA ALA A 23 4.20 7.45 22.60
C ALA A 23 4.77 6.72 21.37
N VAL A 24 4.23 6.99 20.17
CA VAL A 24 4.77 6.50 18.89
C VAL A 24 5.79 7.51 18.35
N PRO A 25 7.11 7.31 18.54
CA PRO A 25 8.14 8.30 18.18
C PRO A 25 8.19 8.69 16.70
N LYS A 26 7.70 7.84 15.78
CA LYS A 26 7.72 8.14 14.35
C LYS A 26 6.60 7.37 13.63
N VAL A 27 5.82 8.07 12.82
CA VAL A 27 4.86 7.51 11.88
C VAL A 27 5.20 8.05 10.50
N ILE A 28 5.38 7.17 9.52
CA ILE A 28 5.65 7.55 8.14
C ILE A 28 4.36 7.32 7.36
N ILE A 29 3.82 8.40 6.79
CA ILE A 29 2.63 8.35 5.94
C ILE A 29 3.07 8.67 4.52
N ASP A 30 3.07 7.67 3.65
CA ASP A 30 3.35 7.82 2.22
C ASP A 30 2.01 7.83 1.48
N ILE A 31 1.62 9.00 0.98
CA ILE A 31 0.38 9.21 0.22
C ILE A 31 0.75 9.35 -1.25
N ARG A 32 0.26 8.41 -2.07
CA ARG A 32 0.47 8.43 -3.51
C ARG A 32 -0.86 8.48 -4.24
N THR A 33 -0.95 9.38 -5.19
CA THR A 33 -2.05 9.37 -6.15
C THR A 33 -1.57 8.57 -7.35
N ARG A 34 -2.15 7.38 -7.56
CA ARG A 34 -1.87 6.56 -8.73
C ARG A 34 -3.00 6.74 -9.73
N GLU A 35 -2.64 7.06 -10.96
CA GLU A 35 -3.57 6.96 -12.08
C GLU A 35 -3.91 5.49 -12.28
N LEU A 36 -5.19 5.17 -12.13
CA LEU A 36 -5.67 3.80 -12.30
C LEU A 36 -6.07 3.67 -13.76
N ASP A 37 -5.41 2.78 -14.49
CA ASP A 37 -5.65 2.59 -15.92
C ASP A 37 -7.16 2.36 -16.14
N PRO A 38 -7.83 3.16 -17.00
CA PRO A 38 -9.22 2.97 -17.37
C PRO A 38 -9.57 1.52 -17.73
N ALA A 39 -8.63 0.79 -18.33
CA ALA A 39 -8.80 -0.61 -18.67
C ALA A 39 -9.14 -1.49 -17.44
N LEU A 40 -8.61 -1.19 -16.25
CA LEU A 40 -8.74 -2.03 -15.05
C LEU A 40 -10.13 -1.98 -14.38
N TRP A 41 -10.98 -1.03 -14.74
CA TRP A 41 -12.36 -0.92 -14.21
C TRP A 41 -13.43 -0.81 -15.30
N GLN A 42 -13.04 -0.66 -16.57
CA GLN A 42 -13.96 -0.66 -17.71
C GLN A 42 -14.28 -2.06 -18.24
N GLY A 43 -13.48 -3.08 -17.90
CA GLY A 43 -13.71 -4.47 -18.30
C GLY A 43 -14.67 -5.23 -17.36
N ASP A 44 -15.32 -6.26 -17.90
CA ASP A 44 -16.26 -7.10 -17.15
C ASP A 44 -15.50 -8.11 -16.28
N TYR A 45 -15.19 -7.71 -15.05
CA TYR A 45 -14.51 -8.57 -14.06
C TYR A 45 -15.29 -9.85 -13.74
N GLU A 46 -16.62 -9.85 -13.88
CA GLU A 46 -17.45 -11.00 -13.54
C GLU A 46 -17.46 -12.02 -14.68
N ASN A 47 -17.63 -11.55 -15.92
CA ASN A 47 -17.86 -12.42 -17.06
C ASN A 47 -16.63 -12.72 -17.92
N ASP A 48 -15.50 -12.01 -17.74
CA ASP A 48 -14.27 -12.22 -18.53
C ASP A 48 -13.11 -12.81 -17.68
N PRO A 49 -12.77 -14.10 -17.87
CA PRO A 49 -11.62 -14.73 -17.21
C PRO A 49 -10.26 -14.13 -17.58
N ALA A 50 -10.07 -13.68 -18.83
CA ALA A 50 -8.81 -13.08 -19.28
C ALA A 50 -8.63 -11.69 -18.66
N PHE A 51 -9.74 -10.95 -18.51
CA PHE A 51 -9.75 -9.69 -17.79
C PHE A 51 -9.44 -9.87 -16.30
N ARG A 52 -10.03 -10.88 -15.64
CA ARG A 52 -9.68 -11.24 -14.24
C ARG A 52 -8.20 -11.52 -14.07
N GLN A 53 -7.59 -12.27 -14.98
CA GLN A 53 -6.16 -12.56 -14.91
C GLN A 53 -5.31 -11.27 -15.04
N THR A 54 -5.72 -10.36 -15.91
CA THR A 54 -5.05 -9.06 -16.09
C THR A 54 -5.12 -8.22 -14.81
N VAL A 55 -6.30 -8.15 -14.19
CA VAL A 55 -6.49 -7.43 -12.91
C VAL A 55 -5.69 -8.09 -11.79
N GLN A 56 -5.70 -9.43 -11.67
CA GLN A 56 -4.90 -10.14 -10.66
C GLN A 56 -3.40 -9.88 -10.82
N ASN A 57 -2.90 -9.92 -12.06
CA ASN A 57 -1.50 -9.62 -12.35
C ASN A 57 -1.16 -8.18 -11.96
N TRP A 58 -2.03 -7.22 -12.27
CA TRP A 58 -1.86 -5.82 -11.88
C TRP A 58 -1.86 -5.64 -10.35
N VAL A 59 -2.79 -6.29 -9.63
CA VAL A 59 -2.84 -6.26 -8.16
C VAL A 59 -1.54 -6.83 -7.57
N ASN A 60 -1.05 -7.95 -8.09
CA ASN A 60 0.21 -8.55 -7.64
C ASN A 60 1.41 -7.61 -7.84
N GLN A 61 1.44 -6.88 -8.96
CA GLN A 61 2.47 -5.87 -9.22
C GLN A 61 2.37 -4.69 -8.23
N LEU A 62 1.15 -4.23 -7.97
CA LEU A 62 0.89 -3.19 -6.98
C LEU A 62 1.37 -3.58 -5.57
N TRP A 63 1.13 -4.82 -5.15
CA TRP A 63 1.64 -5.33 -3.87
C TRP A 63 3.17 -5.34 -3.82
N LYS A 64 3.84 -5.85 -4.86
CA LYS A 64 5.31 -5.88 -4.91
C LYS A 64 5.93 -4.48 -4.82
N GLU A 65 5.35 -3.50 -5.51
CA GLU A 65 5.82 -2.12 -5.44
C GLU A 65 5.63 -1.50 -4.06
N LYS A 66 4.52 -1.82 -3.37
CA LYS A 66 4.28 -1.38 -2.00
C LYS A 66 5.26 -1.99 -1.03
N ASP A 67 5.52 -3.28 -1.13
CA ASP A 67 6.50 -3.97 -0.27
C ASP A 67 7.89 -3.35 -0.44
N ALA A 68 8.34 -3.16 -1.69
CA ALA A 68 9.61 -2.49 -1.98
C ALA A 68 9.66 -1.08 -1.38
N ARG A 69 8.56 -0.32 -1.46
CA ARG A 69 8.50 1.02 -0.88
C ARG A 69 8.52 1.00 0.65
N ILE A 70 7.85 0.05 1.28
CA ILE A 70 7.88 -0.12 2.74
C ILE A 70 9.32 -0.44 3.19
N ASP A 71 10.03 -1.29 2.44
CA ASP A 71 11.42 -1.64 2.71
C ASP A 71 12.36 -0.43 2.54
N GLU A 72 12.18 0.39 1.49
CA GLU A 72 12.90 1.67 1.33
C GLU A 72 12.66 2.62 2.50
N LEU A 73 11.39 2.82 2.90
CA LEU A 73 11.02 3.70 4.01
C LEU A 73 11.55 3.20 5.36
N ARG A 74 11.74 1.89 5.52
CA ARG A 74 12.41 1.28 6.68
C ARG A 74 13.92 1.44 6.61
N ALA A 75 14.50 1.41 5.41
CA ALA A 75 15.94 1.52 5.16
C ALA A 75 16.45 2.98 5.21
N GLU A 76 15.61 3.97 4.91
CA GLU A 76 15.84 5.40 5.20
C GLU A 76 15.80 5.65 6.73
N ARG A 77 16.79 5.09 7.42
CA ARG A 77 17.16 5.46 8.78
C ARG A 77 18.03 6.74 8.73
N PRO A 78 17.61 7.86 9.33
CA PRO A 78 18.56 8.85 9.83
C PRO A 78 19.35 8.30 11.03
#